data_AF-A0A5C6AHF7-F1
#
_entry.id   AF-A0A5C6AHF7-F1
#
_cell.length_a   1.000
_cell.length_b   1.000
_cell.length_c   1.000
_cell.angle_alpha   90.00
_cell.angle_beta   90.00
_cell.angle_gamma   90.00
#
_symmetry.space_group_name_H-M   'P 1'
#
loop_
_entity.id
_entity.type
_entity.pdbx_description
1 polymer ?
#
loop_
_entity_poly.entity_id
_entity_poly.type
_entity_poly.pdbx_seq_one_letter_code
_entity_poly.pdbx_strand_id
1 'polypeptide(L)'
;MSNALEPISRLMATLAQRAADRPAGSYTTRLLDGGPEKIGGKVLEEARELIEAAGESGDEGRNHFIYEAGDLIYHTLVMLAWRGVDLSEVAQELAKREGVSGLVEKANRPAKDPESEKHSGHES
;
A
#
# COMPACT_ATOMS: atom_id res chain seq x y z
N MET A 1 4.36 25.32 -3.62
CA MET A 1 4.69 23.89 -3.80
C MET A 1 3.37 23.16 -3.89
N SER A 2 3.09 22.47 -4.98
CA SER A 2 1.91 21.60 -5.08
C SER A 2 2.04 20.49 -4.03
N ASN A 3 1.00 20.28 -3.23
CA ASN A 3 0.98 19.15 -2.32
C ASN A 3 0.66 17.89 -3.14
N ALA A 4 1.65 17.04 -3.39
CA ALA A 4 1.52 15.86 -4.24
C ALA A 4 0.42 14.88 -3.75
N LEU A 5 0.04 14.95 -2.47
CA LEU A 5 -0.99 14.10 -1.87
C LEU A 5 -2.39 14.73 -1.88
N GLU A 6 -2.53 16.01 -2.24
CA GLU A 6 -3.84 16.68 -2.30
C GLU A 6 -4.86 15.93 -3.19
N PRO A 7 -4.50 15.44 -4.40
CA PRO A 7 -5.43 14.67 -5.22
C PRO A 7 -5.95 13.41 -4.54
N ILE A 8 -5.11 12.72 -3.75
CA ILE A 8 -5.46 11.49 -3.04
C ILE A 8 -6.46 11.78 -1.93
N SER A 9 -6.22 12.82 -1.13
CA SER A 9 -7.16 13.24 -0.08
C SER A 9 -8.52 13.64 -0.65
N ARG A 10 -8.53 14.40 -1.75
CA ARG A 10 -9.77 14.79 -2.45
C ARG A 10 -10.52 13.58 -3.02
N LEU A 11 -9.79 12.62 -3.59
CA LEU A 11 -10.34 11.39 -4.11
C LEU A 11 -10.97 10.56 -2.99
N MET A 12 -10.29 10.40 -1.85
CA MET A 12 -10.84 9.70 -0.70
C MET A 12 -12.16 10.32 -0.21
N ALA A 13 -12.22 11.65 -0.09
CA ALA A 13 -13.45 12.35 0.28
C ALA A 13 -14.60 12.08 -0.71
N THR A 14 -14.29 12.08 -2.01
CA THR A 14 -15.27 11.75 -3.07
C THR A 14 -15.75 10.30 -2.95
N LEU A 15 -14.85 9.36 -2.66
CA LEU A 15 -15.16 7.94 -2.52
C LEU A 15 -16.01 7.67 -1.27
N ALA A 16 -15.71 8.34 -0.15
CA ALA A 16 -16.53 8.29 1.06
C ALA A 16 -17.96 8.80 0.79
N GLN A 17 -18.10 9.91 0.06
CA GLN A 17 -19.42 10.41 -0.33
C GLN A 17 -20.16 9.40 -1.22
N ARG A 18 -19.50 8.81 -2.22
CA ARG A 18 -20.10 7.76 -3.06
C ARG A 18 -20.43 6.49 -2.27
N ALA A 19 -19.70 6.24 -1.18
CA ALA A 19 -20.00 5.14 -0.28
C ALA A 19 -21.35 5.33 0.42
N ALA A 20 -21.68 6.56 0.80
CA ALA A 20 -22.96 6.92 1.38
C ALA A 20 -24.09 7.06 0.34
N ASP A 21 -23.84 7.81 -0.73
CA ASP A 21 -24.90 8.28 -1.64
C ASP A 21 -25.29 7.24 -2.71
N ARG A 22 -24.40 6.28 -3.02
CA ARG A 22 -24.63 5.22 -4.03
C ARG A 22 -25.24 5.75 -5.35
N PRO A 23 -24.62 6.75 -6.02
CA PRO A 23 -25.21 7.34 -7.23
C PRO A 23 -25.34 6.29 -8.35
N ALA A 24 -26.51 6.22 -8.97
CA ALA A 24 -26.79 5.26 -10.05
C ALA A 24 -25.85 5.47 -11.26
N GLY A 25 -25.47 4.37 -11.91
CA GLY A 25 -24.63 4.38 -13.12
C GLY A 25 -23.14 4.65 -12.90
N SER A 26 -22.72 5.08 -11.70
CA SER A 26 -21.31 5.28 -11.36
C SER A 26 -20.54 3.95 -11.30
N TYR A 27 -19.35 3.90 -11.91
CA TYR A 27 -18.45 2.77 -11.82
C TYR A 27 -18.12 2.42 -10.36
N THR A 28 -17.84 3.43 -9.54
CA THR A 28 -17.53 3.22 -8.12
C THR A 28 -18.72 2.60 -7.38
N THR A 29 -19.95 3.01 -7.67
CA THR A 29 -21.15 2.40 -7.06
C THR A 29 -21.22 0.92 -7.39
N ARG A 30 -20.97 0.53 -8.65
CA ARG A 30 -20.94 -0.89 -9.06
C ARG A 30 -19.85 -1.70 -8.36
N LEU A 31 -18.72 -1.10 -8.01
CA LEU A 31 -17.66 -1.75 -7.23
C LEU A 31 -18.12 -1.94 -5.79
N LEU A 32 -18.63 -0.87 -5.17
CA LEU A 32 -19.04 -0.87 -3.78
C LEU A 32 -20.23 -1.82 -3.52
N ASP A 33 -21.19 -1.88 -4.44
CA ASP A 33 -22.31 -2.83 -4.39
C ASP A 33 -21.84 -4.29 -4.56
N GLY A 34 -20.76 -4.50 -5.30
CA GLY A 34 -20.12 -5.82 -5.46
C GLY A 34 -19.26 -6.24 -4.27
N GLY A 35 -19.08 -5.37 -3.29
CA GLY A 35 -18.39 -5.68 -2.04
C GLY A 35 -16.91 -6.08 -2.21
N PRO A 36 -16.34 -6.73 -1.18
CA PRO A 36 -14.90 -6.96 -1.10
C PRO A 36 -14.41 -7.96 -2.15
N GLU A 37 -15.27 -8.87 -2.63
CA GLU A 37 -14.92 -9.80 -3.70
C GLU A 37 -14.64 -9.06 -5.01
N LYS A 38 -15.55 -8.17 -5.43
CA LYS A 38 -15.40 -7.41 -6.68
C LYS A 38 -14.28 -6.39 -6.60
N ILE A 39 -14.19 -5.65 -5.48
CA ILE A 39 -13.11 -4.67 -5.29
C ILE A 39 -11.77 -5.38 -5.19
N GLY A 40 -11.70 -6.49 -4.45
CA GLY A 40 -10.50 -7.30 -4.28
C GLY A 40 -10.00 -7.89 -5.60
N GLY A 41 -10.91 -8.33 -6.48
CA GLY A 41 -10.56 -8.75 -7.83
C GLY A 41 -9.80 -7.68 -8.61
N LYS A 42 -10.27 -6.42 -8.57
CA LYS A 42 -9.56 -5.30 -9.19
C LYS A 42 -8.22 -5.01 -8.51
N VAL A 43 -8.15 -5.02 -7.19
CA VAL A 43 -6.86 -4.84 -6.47
C VAL A 43 -5.84 -5.89 -6.90
N LEU A 44 -6.24 -7.16 -7.06
CA LEU A 44 -5.36 -8.22 -7.52
C LEU A 44 -4.92 -8.03 -8.99
N GLU A 45 -5.83 -7.61 -9.85
CA GLU A 45 -5.56 -7.28 -11.26
C GLU A 45 -4.52 -6.16 -11.35
N GLU A 46 -4.76 -5.01 -10.71
CA GLU A 46 -3.84 -3.87 -10.77
C GLU A 46 -2.50 -4.16 -10.11
N ALA A 47 -2.47 -4.98 -9.05
CA ALA A 47 -1.21 -5.39 -8.44
C ALA A 47 -0.35 -6.22 -9.40
N ARG A 48 -0.98 -7.10 -10.20
CA ARG A 48 -0.29 -7.87 -11.23
C ARG A 48 0.19 -6.96 -12.36
N GLU A 49 -0.65 -6.06 -12.85
CA GLU A 49 -0.34 -5.16 -13.96
C GLU A 49 0.77 -4.17 -13.59
N LEU A 50 0.77 -3.66 -12.36
CA LEU A 50 1.87 -2.86 -11.83
C LEU A 50 3.21 -3.60 -11.84
N ILE A 51 3.22 -4.89 -11.46
CA ILE A 51 4.44 -5.72 -11.47
C ILE A 51 4.91 -5.97 -12.91
N GLU A 52 3.99 -6.23 -13.83
CA GLU A 52 4.30 -6.42 -15.26
C GLU A 52 4.88 -5.14 -15.87
N ALA A 53 4.23 -3.99 -15.65
CA ALA A 53 4.67 -2.69 -16.12
C ALA A 53 6.05 -2.28 -15.56
N ALA A 54 6.43 -2.76 -14.37
CA ALA A 54 7.75 -2.52 -13.80
C ALA A 54 8.90 -3.15 -14.60
N GLY A 55 8.61 -4.17 -15.41
CA GLY A 55 9.58 -4.81 -16.32
C GLY A 55 9.73 -4.11 -17.67
N GLU A 56 8.87 -3.13 -17.97
CA GLU A 56 8.86 -2.44 -19.26
C GLU A 56 9.93 -1.33 -19.32
N SER A 57 10.46 -1.09 -20.52
CA SER A 57 11.53 -0.12 -20.75
C SER A 57 11.05 1.08 -21.57
N GLY A 58 11.75 2.20 -21.42
CA GLY A 58 11.45 3.43 -22.16
C GLY A 58 10.30 4.24 -21.56
N ASP A 59 9.99 5.36 -22.22
CA ASP A 59 8.99 6.32 -21.71
C ASP A 59 7.58 5.73 -21.68
N GLU A 60 7.24 4.85 -22.62
CA GLU A 60 5.96 4.14 -22.65
C GLU A 60 5.80 3.25 -21.41
N GLY A 61 6.79 2.41 -21.09
CA GLY A 61 6.77 1.57 -19.89
C GLY A 61 6.72 2.37 -18.60
N ARG A 62 7.44 3.50 -18.55
CA ARG A 62 7.35 4.43 -17.40
C ARG A 62 5.95 4.99 -17.22
N ASN A 63 5.29 5.39 -18.30
CA ASN A 63 3.94 5.94 -18.25
C ASN A 63 2.91 4.87 -17.85
N HIS A 64 3.06 3.66 -18.38
CA HIS A 64 2.24 2.51 -18.01
C HIS A 64 2.38 2.17 -16.52
N PHE A 65 3.61 2.10 -16.00
CA PHE A 65 3.85 1.88 -14.57
C PHE A 65 3.18 2.94 -13.68
N ILE A 66 3.23 4.22 -14.06
CA ILE A 66 2.55 5.30 -13.32
C ILE A 66 1.03 5.13 -13.36
N TYR A 67 0.49 4.70 -14.51
CA TYR A 67 -0.95 4.45 -14.68
C TYR A 67 -1.41 3.32 -13.74
N GLU A 68 -0.73 2.17 -13.76
CA GLU A 68 -1.08 1.02 -12.91
C GLU A 68 -0.90 1.31 -11.42
N ALA A 69 0.13 2.09 -11.06
CA ALA A 69 0.30 2.54 -9.68
C ALA A 69 -0.88 3.41 -9.23
N GLY A 70 -1.37 4.26 -10.13
CA GLY A 70 -2.56 5.07 -9.92
C GLY A 70 -3.82 4.22 -9.73
N ASP A 71 -4.02 3.20 -10.56
CA ASP A 71 -5.23 2.37 -10.49
C ASP A 71 -5.24 1.45 -9.27
N LEU A 72 -4.08 0.88 -8.90
CA LEU A 72 -3.92 0.13 -7.66
C LEU A 72 -4.25 1.01 -6.44
N ILE A 73 -3.76 2.26 -6.41
CA ILE A 73 -4.08 3.22 -5.34
C ILE A 73 -5.58 3.51 -5.35
N TYR A 74 -6.18 3.79 -6.52
CA TYR A 74 -7.62 4.06 -6.64
C TYR A 74 -8.44 2.91 -6.05
N HIS A 75 -8.19 1.68 -6.49
CA HIS A 75 -8.93 0.50 -6.05
C HIS A 75 -8.72 0.18 -4.56
N THR A 76 -7.53 0.47 -4.02
CA THR A 76 -7.27 0.42 -2.58
C THR A 76 -8.14 1.44 -1.83
N LEU A 77 -8.22 2.69 -2.28
CA LEU A 77 -9.07 3.72 -1.66
C LEU A 77 -10.56 3.35 -1.74
N VAL A 78 -11.02 2.72 -2.83
CA VAL A 78 -12.40 2.19 -2.92
C VAL A 78 -12.65 1.14 -1.84
N MET A 79 -11.70 0.23 -1.61
CA MET A 79 -11.79 -0.79 -0.54
C MET A 79 -11.86 -0.14 0.85
N LEU A 80 -11.05 0.90 1.10
CA LEU A 80 -11.11 1.66 2.36
C LEU A 80 -12.47 2.32 2.56
N ALA A 81 -12.99 3.00 1.54
CA ALA A 81 -14.30 3.64 1.58
C ALA A 81 -15.43 2.61 1.79
N TRP A 82 -15.35 1.43 1.17
CA TRP A 82 -16.29 0.34 1.41
C TRP A 82 -16.24 -0.15 2.86
N ARG A 83 -15.04 -0.28 3.43
CA ARG A 83 -14.82 -0.77 4.80
C ARG A 83 -15.12 0.28 5.87
N GLY A 84 -15.24 1.56 5.49
CA GLY A 84 -15.42 2.69 6.40
C GLY A 84 -14.13 3.10 7.11
N VAL A 85 -12.97 2.90 6.48
CA VAL A 85 -11.65 3.25 7.03
C VAL A 85 -11.20 4.59 6.48
N ASP A 86 -10.74 5.48 7.36
CA ASP A 86 -10.23 6.80 6.99
C ASP A 86 -8.77 6.71 6.50
N LEU A 87 -8.39 7.55 5.55
CA LEU A 87 -7.02 7.60 5.02
C LEU A 87 -6.00 7.96 6.12
N SER A 88 -6.40 8.73 7.12
CA SER A 88 -5.58 9.08 8.28
C SER A 88 -5.21 7.86 9.13
N GLU A 89 -6.08 6.86 9.24
CA GLU A 89 -5.78 5.61 9.95
C GLU A 89 -4.67 4.82 9.23
N VAL A 90 -4.75 4.76 7.89
CA VAL A 90 -3.69 4.15 7.07
C VAL A 90 -2.39 4.95 7.14
N ALA A 91 -2.47 6.28 7.10
CA ALA A 91 -1.30 7.14 7.22
C ALA A 91 -0.59 6.97 8.57
N GLN A 92 -1.33 6.82 9.67
CA GLN A 92 -0.77 6.51 10.98
C GLN A 92 -0.05 5.17 10.99
N GLU A 93 -0.61 4.15 10.34
CA GLU A 93 0.03 2.85 10.20
C GLU A 93 1.33 2.92 9.37
N LEU A 94 1.34 3.69 8.28
CA LEU A 94 2.55 3.94 7.50
C LEU A 94 3.61 4.70 8.30
N ALA A 95 3.23 5.71 9.08
CA ALA A 95 4.14 6.48 9.93
C ALA A 95 4.87 5.61 10.96
N LYS A 96 4.21 4.57 11.50
CA LYS A 96 4.88 3.58 12.38
C LYS A 96 6.02 2.86 11.65
N ARG A 97 5.86 2.56 10.35
CA ARG A 97 6.88 1.87 9.53
C ARG A 97 8.06 2.77 9.22
N GLU A 98 7.83 4.07 9.04
CA GLU A 98 8.91 5.05 8.90
C GLU A 98 9.80 5.10 10.15
N GLY A 99 9.18 5.10 11.35
CA GLY A 99 9.88 5.11 12.63
C GLY A 99 10.60 3.81 13.00
N VAL A 100 10.24 2.68 12.37
CA VAL A 100 10.84 1.35 12.59
C VAL A 100 11.94 1.04 11.57
N SER A 101 12.35 2.00 10.74
CA SER A 101 13.40 1.81 9.73
C SER A 101 14.78 1.49 10.32
N GLY A 102 15.06 0.21 10.59
CA GLY A 102 16.38 -0.46 10.65
C GLY A 102 17.47 0.02 11.63
N LEU A 103 17.37 1.23 12.17
CA LEU A 103 18.34 1.84 13.07
C LEU A 103 18.03 1.51 14.53
N VAL A 104 16.75 1.49 14.90
CA VAL A 104 16.30 1.11 16.26
C VAL A 104 16.51 -0.39 16.51
N GLU A 105 16.25 -1.24 15.51
CA GLU A 105 16.52 -2.68 15.61
C GLU A 105 18.01 -3.02 15.70
N LYS A 106 18.89 -2.23 15.05
CA LYS A 106 20.34 -2.38 15.17
C LYS A 106 20.87 -1.88 16.51
N ALA A 107 20.27 -0.81 17.06
CA ALA A 107 20.65 -0.23 18.34
C ALA A 107 20.21 -1.08 19.56
N ASN A 108 19.12 -1.84 19.43
CA ASN A 108 18.61 -2.72 20.49
C ASN A 108 19.06 -4.19 20.38
N ARG A 109 19.96 -4.51 19.44
CA ARG A 109 20.50 -5.86 19.34
C ARG A 109 21.53 -6.05 20.48
N PRO A 110 21.33 -7.00 21.42
CA PRO A 110 22.37 -7.30 22.40
C PRO A 110 23.63 -7.73 21.63
N ALA A 111 24.79 -7.21 22.04
CA ALA A 111 26.06 -7.64 21.48
C ALA A 111 26.15 -9.17 21.61
N LYS A 112 26.44 -9.88 20.50
CA LYS A 112 26.79 -11.30 20.58
C LYS A 112 28.03 -11.40 21.45
N ASP A 113 27.94 -12.14 22.56
CA ASP A 113 29.09 -12.42 23.42
C ASP A 113 30.16 -13.16 22.61
N PRO A 114 31.38 -12.60 22.48
CA PRO A 114 32.46 -13.21 21.69
C PRO A 114 33.09 -14.45 22.37
N GLU A 115 32.61 -14.89 23.53
CA GLU A 115 33.20 -16.01 24.28
C GLU A 115 32.50 -17.37 24.10
N SER A 116 31.37 -17.43 23.38
CA SER A 116 30.64 -18.72 23.19
C SER A 116 31.25 -19.68 22.16
N GLU A 117 32.33 -19.30 21.45
CA GLU A 117 32.97 -20.13 20.42
C GLU A 117 34.35 -20.72 20.82
N LYS A 118 34.83 -20.55 22.06
CA LYS A 118 36.16 -21.07 22.48
C LYS A 118 36.17 -22.29 23.41
N HIS A 119 35.05 -23.00 23.57
CA HIS A 119 35.02 -24.21 24.40
C HIS A 119 34.39 -25.43 23.71
N SER A 120 34.71 -25.61 22.43
CA SER A 120 34.40 -26.83 21.68
C SER A 120 35.57 -27.20 20.77
N GLY A 121 36.72 -27.51 21.37
CA GLY A 121 37.87 -27.98 20.63
C GLY A 121 39.03 -28.41 21.53
N HIS A 122 39.13 -29.73 21.73
CA HIS A 122 40.31 -30.48 22.15
C HIS A 122 40.55 -30.67 23.66
N GLU A 123 39.95 -31.73 24.22
CA GLU A 123 40.64 -32.59 25.19
C GLU A 123 40.79 -33.99 24.57
N SER A 124 41.97 -34.57 24.79
CA SER A 124 42.43 -35.88 24.29
C SER A 124 41.73 -37.06 24.94
#